data_AF-A0A2G9TBA4-F1
#
_entry.id   AF-A0A2G9TBA4-F1
#
_cell.length_a   1.000
_cell.length_b   1.000
_cell.length_c   1.000
_cell.angle_alpha   90.00
_cell.angle_beta   90.00
_cell.angle_gamma   90.00
#
_symmetry.space_group_name_H-M   'P 1'
#
loop_
_entity.id
_entity.type
_entity.pdbx_description
1 polymer ?
#
loop_
_entity_poly.entity_id
_entity_poly.type
_entity_poly.pdbx_seq_one_letter_code
_entity_poly.pdbx_strand_id
1 'polypeptide(L)'
;RFVYCHLHADDDESDPAARKKRMDEAIRRARRSMAAKTCRSPSVNMPTLSIESLESIKALAGFDIEDIVQYWYLKRKSRCGVPLIRRLQLNQKVSRASNFPASELAQEDQRIYEQFMMKRVSLETTRLLCEQVKKRESHKKSH
;
A
#
# COMPACT_ATOMS: atom_id res chain seq x y z
N ARG A 1 9.10 -14.64 38.12
CA ARG A 1 9.71 -13.35 37.76
C ARG A 1 8.80 -12.25 38.27
N PHE A 2 9.11 -11.63 39.41
CA PHE A 2 8.27 -10.59 39.99
C PHE A 2 8.34 -9.34 39.12
N VAL A 3 7.18 -8.87 38.66
CA VAL A 3 7.06 -7.61 37.92
C VAL A 3 7.06 -6.51 38.97
N TYR A 4 8.13 -5.72 39.00
CA TYR A 4 8.23 -4.57 39.89
C TYR A 4 7.12 -3.57 39.52
N CYS A 5 6.12 -3.46 40.40
CA CYS A 5 5.02 -2.52 40.28
C CYS A 5 5.30 -1.33 41.21
N HIS A 6 5.51 -0.15 40.64
CA HIS A 6 5.75 1.09 41.39
C HIS A 6 4.60 1.47 42.36
N LEU A 7 3.43 0.82 42.25
CA LEU A 7 2.31 1.00 43.19
C LEU A 7 2.58 0.35 44.56
N HIS A 8 3.44 -0.68 44.60
CA HIS A 8 3.79 -1.44 45.79
C HIS A 8 5.25 -1.23 46.23
N ALA A 9 5.95 -0.25 45.64
CA ALA A 9 7.24 0.17 46.15
C ALA A 9 6.99 1.01 47.40
N ASP A 10 7.36 0.41 48.54
CA ASP A 10 7.46 0.85 49.94
C ASP A 10 6.72 2.12 50.40
N ASP A 11 6.22 2.04 51.64
CA ASP A 11 5.48 3.05 52.40
C ASP A 11 6.25 4.39 52.56
N ASP A 12 6.30 5.18 51.49
CA ASP A 12 6.52 6.61 51.62
C ASP A 12 5.20 7.21 52.13
N GLU A 13 5.20 7.72 53.37
CA GLU A 13 4.23 8.67 53.98
C GLU A 13 4.16 9.99 53.18
N SER A 14 3.97 9.87 51.88
CA SER A 14 3.92 10.95 50.91
C SER A 14 2.48 11.15 50.49
N ASP A 15 2.04 12.40 50.50
CA ASP A 15 0.74 12.84 50.00
C ASP A 15 0.40 12.11 48.67
N PRO A 16 -0.78 11.47 48.56
CA PRO A 16 -1.24 10.82 47.33
C PRO A 16 -1.02 11.64 46.05
N ALA A 17 -1.07 12.97 46.15
CA ALA A 17 -0.79 13.88 45.03
C ALA A 17 0.67 13.79 44.52
N ALA A 18 1.65 13.66 45.43
CA ALA A 18 3.06 13.52 45.07
C ALA A 18 3.34 12.18 44.39
N ARG A 19 2.69 11.11 44.86
CA ARG A 19 2.80 9.76 44.26
C ARG A 19 2.27 9.75 42.83
N LYS A 20 1.11 10.36 42.59
CA LYS A 20 0.53 10.52 41.25
C LYS A 20 1.45 11.33 40.32
N LYS A 21 2.02 12.44 40.80
CA LYS A 21 2.95 13.28 40.02
C LYS A 21 4.20 12.50 39.58
N ARG A 22 4.79 11.69 40.48
CA ARG A 22 5.96 10.84 40.18
C ARG A 22 5.64 9.78 39.14
N MET A 23 4.46 9.15 39.25
CA MET A 23 3.95 8.20 38.26
C MET A 23 3.76 8.85 36.88
N ASP A 24 3.07 9.99 36.82
CA ASP A 24 2.84 10.70 35.56
C ASP A 24 4.16 11.12 34.88
N GLU A 25 5.17 11.47 35.68
CA GLU A 25 6.49 11.80 35.17
C GLU A 25 7.27 10.57 34.67
N ALA A 26 7.18 9.43 35.37
CA ALA A 26 7.75 8.17 34.92
C ALA A 26 7.10 7.71 33.60
N ILE A 27 5.77 7.82 33.48
CA ILE A 27 5.03 7.54 32.24
C ILE A 27 5.48 8.49 31.12
N ARG A 28 5.59 9.79 31.38
CA ARG A 28 6.09 10.77 30.40
C ARG A 28 7.52 10.45 29.95
N ARG A 29 8.41 10.06 30.86
CA ARG A 29 9.81 9.68 30.55
C ARG A 29 9.86 8.41 29.72
N ALA A 30 9.06 7.40 30.06
CA ALA A 30 8.95 6.16 29.29
C ALA A 30 8.42 6.44 27.87
N ARG A 31 7.37 7.26 27.73
CA ARG A 31 6.83 7.66 26.42
C ARG A 31 7.88 8.37 25.56
N ARG A 32 8.65 9.30 26.11
CA ARG A 32 9.76 9.97 25.39
C ARG A 32 10.84 8.99 24.95
N SER A 33 11.25 8.05 25.82
CA SER A 33 12.25 7.05 25.47
C SER A 33 11.78 6.10 24.37
N MET A 34 10.50 5.70 24.40
CA MET A 34 9.93 4.85 23.35
C MET A 34 9.87 5.60 22.01
N ALA A 35 9.44 6.86 22.00
CA ALA A 35 9.41 7.70 20.80
C ALA A 35 10.80 7.88 20.16
N ALA A 36 11.85 8.09 20.98
CA ALA A 36 13.23 8.21 20.49
C ALA A 36 13.76 6.89 19.88
N LYS A 37 13.41 5.73 20.48
CA LYS A 37 13.81 4.39 19.99
C LYS A 37 13.04 3.97 18.73
N THR A 38 11.82 4.48 18.52
CA THR A 38 11.02 4.25 17.32
C THR A 38 11.32 5.24 16.18
N CYS A 39 12.28 6.16 16.35
CA CYS A 39 12.72 7.09 15.31
C CYS A 39 13.55 6.43 14.18
N ARG A 40 13.41 5.11 13.98
CA ARG A 40 13.89 4.50 12.74
C ARG A 40 12.89 4.89 11.66
N SER A 41 13.25 5.89 10.86
CA SER A 41 12.47 6.28 9.69
C SER A 41 12.10 5.00 8.93
N PRO A 42 10.80 4.70 8.73
CA PRO A 42 10.39 3.47 8.10
C PRO A 42 11.12 3.33 6.76
N SER A 43 11.56 2.12 6.41
CA SER A 43 12.17 1.87 5.10
C SER A 43 11.13 2.17 4.05
N VAL A 44 11.29 3.31 3.41
CA VAL A 44 10.39 3.76 2.36
C VAL A 44 10.65 2.89 1.15
N ASN A 45 9.60 2.21 0.68
CA ASN A 45 9.64 1.57 -0.62
C ASN A 45 9.71 2.67 -1.69
N MET A 46 10.92 2.94 -2.17
CA MET A 46 11.12 3.87 -3.27
C MET A 46 10.64 3.18 -4.56
N PRO A 47 9.75 3.80 -5.36
CA PRO A 47 9.40 3.26 -6.66
C PRO A 47 10.65 3.24 -7.55
N THR A 48 11.13 2.05 -7.87
CA THR A 48 12.24 1.84 -8.81
C THR A 48 11.67 1.67 -10.21
N LEU A 49 12.14 2.46 -11.16
CA LEU A 49 11.85 2.26 -12.59
C LEU A 49 12.82 1.20 -13.12
N SER A 50 12.35 0.29 -13.98
CA SER A 50 13.25 -0.65 -14.65
C SER A 50 14.15 0.10 -15.64
N ILE A 51 15.34 -0.46 -15.89
CA ILE A 51 16.29 0.10 -16.86
C ILE A 51 15.66 0.15 -18.26
N GLU A 52 14.98 -0.93 -18.67
CA GLU A 52 14.25 -1.01 -19.94
C GLU A 52 13.20 0.11 -20.11
N SER A 53 12.51 0.47 -19.03
CA SER A 53 11.55 1.59 -19.05
C SER A 53 12.27 2.93 -19.26
N LEU A 54 13.44 3.11 -18.64
CA LEU A 54 14.25 4.32 -18.80
C LEU A 54 14.80 4.43 -20.22
N GLU A 55 15.28 3.33 -20.80
CA GLU A 55 15.74 3.28 -22.19
C GLU A 55 14.61 3.63 -23.17
N SER A 56 13.42 3.05 -22.95
CA SER A 56 12.22 3.36 -23.76
C SER A 56 11.84 4.84 -23.68
N ILE A 57 11.90 5.43 -22.48
CA ILE A 57 11.63 6.86 -22.28
C ILE A 57 12.71 7.72 -22.94
N LYS A 58 14.00 7.35 -22.82
CA LYS A 58 15.12 8.06 -23.45
C LYS A 58 14.97 8.07 -24.98
N ALA A 59 14.62 6.92 -25.56
CA ALA A 59 14.35 6.80 -26.99
C ALA A 59 13.16 7.67 -27.45
N LEU A 60 12.07 7.69 -26.67
CA LEU A 60 10.89 8.50 -26.98
C LEU A 60 11.13 10.01 -26.80
N ALA A 61 11.88 10.38 -25.77
CA ALA A 61 12.20 11.76 -25.46
C ALA A 61 13.15 12.38 -26.49
N GLY A 62 14.06 11.58 -27.06
CA GLY A 62 15.04 12.04 -28.04
C GLY A 62 16.17 12.90 -27.45
N PHE A 63 16.32 12.91 -26.12
CA PHE A 63 17.40 13.60 -25.41
C PHE A 63 17.75 12.83 -24.12
N ASP A 64 18.85 13.24 -23.47
CA ASP A 64 19.31 12.58 -22.26
C ASP A 64 18.45 12.90 -21.03
N ILE A 65 18.08 11.87 -20.28
CA ILE A 65 17.13 11.96 -19.16
C ILE A 65 17.80 11.72 -17.80
N GLU A 66 19.11 11.47 -17.75
CA GLU A 66 19.84 11.05 -16.55
C GLU A 66 19.66 12.04 -15.39
N ASP A 67 19.87 13.34 -15.64
CA ASP A 67 19.68 14.40 -14.65
C ASP A 67 18.24 14.47 -14.12
N ILE A 68 17.26 14.25 -14.99
CA ILE A 68 15.84 14.24 -14.63
C ILE A 68 15.55 13.07 -13.70
N VAL A 69 16.05 11.87 -14.03
CA VAL A 69 15.89 10.66 -13.22
C VAL A 69 16.51 10.86 -11.83
N GLN A 70 17.72 11.39 -11.76
CA GLN A 70 18.41 11.67 -10.49
C GLN A 70 17.65 12.71 -9.64
N TYR A 71 17.22 13.80 -10.25
CA TYR A 71 16.40 14.82 -9.58
C TYR A 71 15.13 14.20 -8.97
N TRP A 72 14.38 13.39 -9.73
CA TRP A 72 13.16 12.77 -9.24
C TRP A 72 13.41 11.73 -8.14
N TYR A 73 14.51 10.98 -8.21
CA TYR A 73 14.95 10.07 -7.16
C TYR A 73 15.19 10.81 -5.85
N LEU A 74 15.99 11.88 -5.88
CA LEU A 74 16.28 12.72 -4.71
C LEU A 74 15.01 13.35 -4.15
N LYS A 75 14.12 13.83 -5.04
CA LYS A 75 12.83 14.40 -4.64
C LYS A 75 11.94 13.37 -3.93
N ARG A 76 11.83 12.13 -4.42
CA ARG A 76 11.08 11.06 -3.73
C ARG A 76 11.71 10.69 -2.39
N LYS A 77 13.05 10.63 -2.34
CA LYS A 77 13.79 10.35 -1.10
C LYS A 77 13.50 11.40 -0.02
N SER A 78 13.49 12.68 -0.39
CA SER A 78 13.17 13.79 0.54
C SER A 78 11.77 13.68 1.16
N ARG A 79 10.82 13.08 0.44
CA ARG A 79 9.44 12.90 0.88
C ARG A 79 9.19 11.57 1.56
N CYS A 80 10.23 10.77 1.79
CA CYS A 80 10.09 9.42 2.32
C CYS A 80 9.03 8.61 1.52
N GLY A 81 9.04 8.74 0.18
CA GLY A 81 8.14 8.00 -0.73
C GLY A 81 6.67 8.39 -0.66
N VAL A 82 6.32 9.40 0.14
CA VAL A 82 5.01 10.04 0.08
C VAL A 82 4.78 10.55 -1.35
N PRO A 83 3.57 10.36 -1.91
CA PRO A 83 3.25 10.83 -3.25
C PRO A 83 3.63 12.29 -3.48
N LEU A 84 4.30 12.57 -4.60
CA LEU A 84 4.68 13.92 -4.99
C LEU A 84 3.48 14.76 -5.42
N ILE A 85 2.38 14.10 -5.80
CA ILE A 85 1.13 14.72 -6.21
C ILE A 85 0.08 14.45 -5.14
N ARG A 86 -0.75 15.45 -4.84
CA ARG A 86 -1.88 15.31 -3.94
C ARG A 86 -2.87 14.30 -4.52
N ARG A 87 -3.06 13.18 -3.84
CA ARG A 87 -4.07 12.17 -4.19
C ARG A 87 -5.36 12.48 -3.44
N LEU A 88 -6.48 12.44 -4.15
CA LEU A 88 -7.79 12.40 -3.51
C LEU A 88 -7.83 11.18 -2.59
N GLN A 89 -8.00 11.41 -1.29
CA GLN A 89 -8.15 10.33 -0.33
C GLN A 89 -9.57 9.81 -0.45
N LEU A 90 -9.75 8.63 -1.04
CA LEU A 90 -11.00 7.91 -0.85
C LEU A 90 -10.98 7.36 0.56
N ASN A 91 -11.98 7.71 1.36
CA ASN A 91 -12.29 6.97 2.57
C ASN A 91 -12.78 5.59 2.14
N GLN A 92 -11.86 4.67 1.84
CA GLN A 92 -12.19 3.25 1.84
C GLN A 92 -12.64 2.95 3.26
N LYS A 93 -13.96 2.95 3.48
CA LYS A 93 -14.55 2.21 4.57
C LYS A 93 -14.04 0.80 4.35
N VAL A 94 -12.99 0.42 5.09
CA VAL A 94 -12.53 -0.96 5.17
C VAL A 94 -13.77 -1.74 5.55
N SER A 95 -14.37 -2.40 4.56
CA SER A 95 -15.55 -3.21 4.76
C SER A 95 -15.11 -4.27 5.76
N ARG A 96 -15.50 -4.09 7.02
CA ARG A 96 -15.38 -5.16 8.01
C ARG A 96 -16.22 -6.27 7.43
N ALA A 97 -15.58 -7.38 7.06
CA ALA A 97 -16.24 -8.54 6.51
C ALA A 97 -17.45 -8.86 7.40
N SER A 98 -18.63 -8.57 6.87
CA SER A 98 -19.90 -8.91 7.49
C SER A 98 -20.04 -10.41 7.37
N ASN A 99 -20.09 -11.10 8.51
CA ASN A 99 -20.40 -12.51 8.59
C ASN A 99 -21.84 -12.72 8.09
N PHE A 100 -22.01 -12.94 6.80
CA PHE A 100 -23.29 -13.37 6.22
C PHE A 100 -23.39 -14.91 6.25
N PRO A 101 -24.59 -15.47 6.45
CA PRO A 101 -24.80 -16.91 6.50
C PRO A 101 -24.49 -17.56 5.15
N ALA A 102 -23.55 -18.50 5.16
CA ALA A 102 -22.89 -19.07 3.97
C ALA A 102 -23.75 -19.96 3.06
N SER A 103 -25.01 -20.22 3.40
CA SER A 103 -25.80 -21.28 2.73
C SER A 103 -26.53 -20.82 1.46
N GLU A 104 -27.16 -19.64 1.46
CA GLU A 104 -27.84 -19.10 0.26
C GLU A 104 -26.85 -18.42 -0.68
N LEU A 105 -25.79 -17.81 -0.12
CA LEU A 105 -24.66 -17.26 -0.86
C LEU A 105 -23.98 -18.30 -1.75
N ALA A 106 -23.83 -19.56 -1.30
CA ALA A 106 -23.13 -20.58 -2.08
C ALA A 106 -23.78 -20.89 -3.44
N GLN A 107 -25.11 -20.85 -3.55
CA GLN A 107 -25.80 -21.10 -4.82
C GLN A 107 -25.80 -19.86 -5.73
N GLU A 108 -25.95 -18.67 -5.15
CA GLU A 108 -25.84 -17.41 -5.88
C GLU A 108 -24.40 -17.19 -6.40
N ASP A 109 -23.40 -17.49 -5.57
CA ASP A 109 -21.98 -17.48 -5.91
C ASP A 109 -21.64 -18.45 -7.04
N GLN A 110 -22.24 -19.65 -7.04
CA GLN A 110 -22.08 -20.62 -8.13
C GLN A 110 -22.65 -20.09 -9.45
N ARG A 111 -23.84 -19.49 -9.43
CA ARG A 111 -24.45 -18.87 -10.63
C ARG A 111 -23.62 -17.69 -11.14
N ILE A 112 -23.13 -16.86 -10.22
CA ILE A 112 -22.24 -15.74 -10.55
C ILE A 112 -20.95 -16.26 -11.19
N TYR A 113 -20.35 -17.30 -10.61
CA TYR A 113 -19.15 -17.94 -11.15
C TYR A 113 -19.38 -18.48 -12.56
N GLU A 114 -20.48 -19.19 -12.80
CA GLU A 114 -20.85 -19.69 -14.14
C GLU A 114 -21.06 -18.55 -15.14
N GLN A 115 -21.73 -17.47 -14.74
CA GLN A 115 -21.88 -16.28 -15.58
C GLN A 115 -20.53 -15.64 -15.92
N PHE A 116 -19.60 -15.55 -14.95
CA PHE A 116 -18.25 -15.05 -15.20
C PHE A 116 -17.46 -15.98 -16.12
N MET A 117 -17.58 -17.30 -15.96
CA MET A 117 -16.96 -18.27 -16.86
C MET A 117 -17.47 -18.11 -18.29
N MET A 118 -18.79 -17.98 -18.48
CA MET A 118 -19.37 -17.73 -19.81
C MET A 118 -18.88 -16.41 -20.40
N LYS A 119 -18.86 -15.32 -19.63
CA LYS A 119 -18.32 -14.03 -20.09
C LYS A 119 -16.86 -14.14 -20.52
N ARG A 120 -16.03 -14.88 -19.78
CA ARG A 120 -14.63 -15.12 -20.15
C ARG A 120 -14.52 -15.84 -21.50
N VAL A 121 -15.32 -16.89 -21.71
CA VAL A 121 -15.34 -17.64 -22.98
C VAL A 121 -15.78 -16.74 -24.14
N SER A 122 -16.85 -15.96 -23.96
CA SER A 122 -17.32 -15.03 -24.99
C SER A 122 -16.26 -14.00 -25.35
N LEU A 123 -15.58 -13.42 -24.36
CA LEU A 123 -14.51 -12.45 -24.60
C LEU A 123 -13.30 -13.07 -25.31
N GLU A 124 -12.92 -14.30 -24.97
CA GLU A 124 -11.82 -15.00 -25.65
C GLU A 124 -12.19 -15.33 -27.10
N THR A 125 -13.45 -15.73 -27.33
CA THR A 125 -13.98 -15.95 -28.68
C THR A 125 -13.93 -14.66 -29.50
N THR A 126 -14.36 -13.52 -28.94
CA THR A 126 -14.26 -12.20 -29.60
C THR A 126 -12.81 -11.84 -29.89
N ARG A 127 -11.88 -12.05 -28.93
CA ARG A 127 -10.44 -11.79 -29.12
C ARG A 127 -9.88 -12.57 -30.32
N LEU A 128 -10.18 -13.87 -30.40
CA LEU A 128 -9.73 -14.73 -31.50
C LEU A 128 -10.30 -14.28 -32.85
N LEU A 129 -11.58 -13.90 -32.90
CA LEU A 129 -12.20 -13.36 -34.11
C LEU A 129 -11.54 -12.05 -34.56
N CYS A 130 -11.23 -11.15 -33.62
CA CYS A 130 -10.49 -9.92 -33.93
C CYS A 130 -9.11 -10.22 -34.52
N GLU A 131 -8.38 -11.20 -33.98
CA GLU A 131 -7.08 -11.61 -34.55
C GLU A 131 -7.22 -12.21 -35.96
N GLN A 132 -8.25 -13.01 -36.22
CA GLN A 132 -8.55 -13.52 -37.56
C GLN A 132 -8.87 -12.41 -38.56
N VAL A 133 -9.67 -11.42 -38.16
CA VAL A 133 -9.99 -10.26 -39.00
C VAL A 133 -8.72 -9.44 -39.28
N LYS A 134 -7.91 -9.13 -38.25
CA LYS A 134 -6.63 -8.44 -38.43
C LYS A 134 -5.73 -9.16 -39.45
N LYS A 135 -5.62 -10.50 -39.35
CA LYS A 135 -4.88 -11.31 -40.33
C LYS A 135 -5.46 -11.14 -41.73
N ARG A 136 -6.77 -11.32 -41.91
CA ARG A 136 -7.43 -11.18 -43.23
C ARG A 136 -7.18 -9.80 -43.84
N GLU A 137 -7.34 -8.73 -43.07
CA GLU A 137 -7.10 -7.36 -43.54
C GLU A 137 -5.62 -7.10 -43.86
N SER A 138 -4.69 -7.68 -43.11
CA SER A 138 -3.25 -7.63 -43.44
C SER A 138 -2.94 -8.32 -44.77
N HIS A 139 -3.55 -9.47 -45.06
CA HIS A 139 -3.33 -10.19 -46.33
C HIS A 139 -3.94 -9.42 -47.51
N LYS A 140 -5.14 -8.82 -47.34
CA LYS A 140 -5.75 -7.97 -48.36
C LYS A 140 -4.92 -6.74 -48.70
N LYS A 141 -4.22 -6.15 -47.72
CA LYS A 141 -3.33 -5.00 -47.97
C LYS A 141 -2.03 -5.38 -48.69
N SER A 142 -1.66 -6.66 -48.63
CA SER A 142 -0.41 -7.18 -49.20
C SER A 142 -0.58 -7.73 -50.62
N HIS A 143 -1.83 -7.86 -51.08
CA HIS A 143 -2.22 -8.29 -52.43
C HIS A 143 -2.75 -7.09 -53.22
#